data_AF-A0A0P9UJX1-F1
#
_entry.id   AF-A0A0P9UJX1-F1
#
_cell.length_a   1.000
_cell.length_b   1.000
_cell.length_c   1.000
_cell.angle_alpha   90.00
_cell.angle_beta   90.00
_cell.angle_gamma   90.00
#
_symmetry.space_group_name_H-M   'P 1'
#
loop_
_entity.id
_entity.type
_entity.pdbx_description
1 polymer ?
#
loop_
_entity_poly.entity_id
_entity_poly.type
_entity_poly.pdbx_seq_one_letter_code
_entity_poly.pdbx_strand_id
1 'polypeptide(L)'
;MKERRGAAQLRATIARINAALEVLQERADPFKNISKLAEEVARVCNIDRSLLLKRGKTYRQCLERYPALLGDGNSPPTPYNIDIDPMHPIMIRNTQLEEENVKLRTIVDDLSKKTARAPQPQGAAANATSVPEYQREYEVTCQLVDTILDHKRAIRIIEDTLTDLSDISGIPKPIADSKLIAPYVKWKNARA
;
A
#
# COMPACT_ATOMS: atom_id res chain seq x y z
N MET A 1 -21.68 -4.88 0.55
CA MET A 1 -20.89 -4.02 1.47
C MET A 1 -19.60 -3.47 0.85
N LYS A 2 -18.80 -4.25 0.08
CA LYS A 2 -17.53 -3.79 -0.53
C LYS A 2 -17.67 -2.60 -1.50
N GLU A 3 -18.75 -2.54 -2.28
CA GLU A 3 -19.05 -1.41 -3.18
C GLU A 3 -19.28 -0.09 -2.41
N ARG A 4 -19.88 -0.16 -1.22
CA ARG A 4 -20.13 1.03 -0.38
C ARG A 4 -18.83 1.64 0.14
N ARG A 5 -17.82 0.81 0.44
CA ARG A 5 -16.51 1.29 0.93
C ARG A 5 -15.71 1.98 -0.18
N GLY A 6 -15.74 1.42 -1.39
CA GLY A 6 -15.14 2.05 -2.58
C GLY A 6 -15.81 3.38 -2.94
N ALA A 7 -17.14 3.44 -2.88
CA ALA A 7 -17.90 4.67 -3.11
C ALA A 7 -17.64 5.74 -2.03
N ALA A 8 -17.51 5.35 -0.76
CA ALA A 8 -17.16 6.28 0.32
C ALA A 8 -15.73 6.83 0.17
N GLN A 9 -14.77 5.97 -0.16
CA GLN A 9 -13.38 6.37 -0.41
C GLN A 9 -13.28 7.34 -1.60
N LEU A 10 -14.06 7.08 -2.65
CA LEU A 10 -14.16 7.94 -3.81
C LEU A 10 -14.75 9.30 -3.46
N ARG A 11 -15.89 9.35 -2.75
CA ARG A 11 -16.49 10.61 -2.29
C ARG A 11 -15.51 11.43 -1.45
N ALA A 12 -14.80 10.78 -0.52
CA ALA A 12 -13.77 11.43 0.28
C ALA A 12 -12.60 11.95 -0.57
N THR A 13 -12.23 11.24 -1.64
CA THR A 13 -11.16 11.67 -2.55
C THR A 13 -11.60 12.84 -3.43
N ILE A 14 -12.82 12.83 -3.96
CA ILE A 14 -13.41 13.97 -4.68
C ILE A 14 -13.50 15.20 -3.76
N ALA A 15 -13.95 15.03 -2.52
CA ALA A 15 -14.02 16.11 -1.55
C ALA A 15 -12.63 16.71 -1.26
N ARG A 16 -11.59 15.88 -1.10
CA ARG A 16 -10.21 16.34 -0.94
C ARG A 16 -9.69 17.10 -2.16
N ILE A 17 -10.00 16.62 -3.37
CA ILE A 17 -9.63 17.30 -4.63
C ILE A 17 -10.29 18.69 -4.69
N ASN A 18 -11.60 18.78 -4.41
CA ASN A 18 -12.31 20.07 -4.42
C ASN A 18 -11.74 21.04 -3.37
N ALA A 19 -11.52 20.58 -2.13
CA ALA A 19 -10.92 21.41 -1.08
C ALA A 19 -9.51 21.90 -1.46
N ALA A 20 -8.70 21.05 -2.11
CA ALA A 20 -7.39 21.47 -2.59
C ALA A 20 -7.49 22.54 -3.68
N LEU A 21 -8.45 22.41 -4.60
CA LEU A 21 -8.69 23.38 -5.66
C LEU A 21 -9.20 24.73 -5.11
N GLU A 22 -10.08 24.71 -4.11
CA GLU A 22 -10.55 25.93 -3.41
C GLU A 22 -9.36 26.67 -2.76
N VAL A 23 -8.50 25.97 -2.03
CA VAL A 23 -7.30 26.56 -1.41
C VAL A 23 -6.33 27.10 -2.47
N LEU A 24 -6.17 26.42 -3.60
CA LEU A 24 -5.34 26.91 -4.70
C LEU A 24 -5.94 28.15 -5.35
N GLN A 25 -7.27 28.26 -5.41
CA GLN A 25 -7.97 29.43 -5.95
C GLN A 25 -7.78 30.66 -5.08
N GLU A 26 -7.73 30.50 -3.76
CA GLU A 26 -7.44 31.58 -2.81
C GLU A 26 -5.99 32.08 -2.89
N ARG A 27 -5.04 31.25 -3.36
CA ARG A 27 -3.62 31.59 -3.50
C ARG A 27 -3.28 32.44 -4.74
N ALA A 28 -4.26 32.76 -5.57
CA ALA A 28 -4.23 33.73 -6.68
C ALA A 28 -3.25 33.50 -7.85
N ASP A 29 -2.32 32.55 -7.79
CA ASP A 29 -1.41 32.27 -8.92
C ASP A 29 -1.99 31.26 -9.92
N PRO A 30 -2.27 31.67 -11.18
CA PRO A 30 -2.77 30.77 -12.21
C PRO A 30 -1.69 29.79 -12.68
N PHE A 31 -2.10 28.56 -12.97
CA PHE A 31 -1.22 27.53 -13.51
C PHE A 31 -1.09 27.65 -15.03
N LYS A 32 0.14 27.49 -15.53
CA LYS A 32 0.48 27.52 -16.97
C LYS A 32 -0.32 26.52 -17.81
N ASN A 33 -0.68 25.37 -17.23
CA ASN A 33 -1.48 24.35 -17.89
C ASN A 33 -2.12 23.41 -16.87
N ILE A 34 -3.11 22.65 -17.33
CA ILE A 34 -3.81 21.66 -16.51
C ILE A 34 -2.90 20.53 -16.01
N SER A 35 -1.78 20.29 -16.68
CA SER A 35 -0.78 19.31 -16.26
C SER A 35 -0.09 19.71 -14.96
N LYS A 36 0.21 21.01 -14.79
CA LYS A 36 0.80 21.57 -13.57
C LYS A 36 -0.21 21.70 -12.44
N LEU A 37 -1.45 22.10 -12.75
CA LEU A 37 -2.54 22.05 -11.79
C LEU A 37 -2.78 20.63 -11.26
N ALA A 38 -2.81 19.63 -12.15
CA ALA A 38 -2.97 18.23 -11.78
C ALA A 38 -1.81 17.69 -10.92
N GLU A 39 -0.58 18.16 -11.16
CA GLU A 39 0.61 17.80 -10.37
C GLU A 39 0.49 18.32 -8.93
N GLU A 40 0.04 19.56 -8.76
CA GLU A 40 -0.16 20.16 -7.44
C GLU A 40 -1.31 19.53 -6.66
N VAL A 41 -2.45 19.31 -7.31
CA VAL A 41 -3.60 18.64 -6.69
C VAL A 41 -3.25 17.19 -6.34
N ALA A 42 -2.53 16.47 -7.20
CA ALA A 42 -2.02 15.13 -6.93
C ALA A 42 -1.16 15.10 -5.67
N ARG A 43 -0.25 16.07 -5.52
CA ARG A 43 0.63 16.23 -4.36
C ARG A 43 -0.17 16.48 -3.08
N VAL A 44 -1.14 17.38 -3.09
CA VAL A 44 -1.96 17.71 -1.92
C VAL A 44 -2.87 16.55 -1.51
N CYS A 45 -3.48 15.87 -2.48
CA CYS A 45 -4.43 14.80 -2.22
C CYS A 45 -3.80 13.41 -2.06
N ASN A 46 -2.49 13.28 -2.28
CA ASN A 46 -1.74 12.02 -2.32
C ASN A 46 -2.41 11.01 -3.27
N ILE A 47 -2.58 11.40 -4.53
CA ILE A 47 -3.15 10.56 -5.60
C ILE A 47 -2.27 10.63 -6.84
N ASP A 48 -2.32 9.61 -7.69
CA ASP A 48 -1.55 9.61 -8.93
C ASP A 48 -2.07 10.69 -9.91
N ARG A 49 -1.16 11.52 -10.42
CA ARG A 49 -1.45 12.59 -11.39
C ARG A 49 -2.15 12.09 -12.65
N SER A 50 -1.88 10.86 -13.10
CA SER A 50 -2.51 10.25 -14.27
C SER A 50 -4.03 10.12 -14.11
N LEU A 51 -4.54 9.98 -12.88
CA LEU A 51 -5.97 9.91 -12.60
C LEU A 51 -6.69 11.22 -12.90
N LEU A 52 -5.99 12.35 -12.76
CA LEU A 52 -6.49 13.71 -13.03
C LEU A 52 -6.37 14.13 -14.50
N LEU A 53 -5.53 13.43 -15.29
CA LEU A 53 -5.25 13.77 -16.69
C LEU A 53 -6.02 12.91 -17.70
N LYS A 54 -6.63 11.79 -17.29
CA LYS A 54 -7.47 10.97 -18.18
C LYS A 54 -8.74 11.73 -18.56
N ARG A 55 -8.87 12.06 -19.85
CA ARG A 55 -10.05 12.72 -20.43
C ARG A 55 -11.31 11.89 -20.18
N GLY A 56 -12.42 12.59 -19.88
CA GLY A 56 -13.74 11.97 -19.66
C GLY A 56 -13.91 11.23 -18.34
N LYS A 57 -13.01 11.42 -17.36
CA LYS A 57 -13.09 10.80 -16.03
C LYS A 57 -13.48 11.82 -14.95
N THR A 58 -14.12 11.30 -13.90
CA THR A 58 -14.65 12.04 -12.74
C THR A 58 -13.66 13.05 -12.14
N TYR A 59 -12.38 12.68 -12.01
CA TYR A 59 -11.36 13.58 -11.44
C TYR A 59 -10.91 14.68 -12.39
N ARG A 60 -10.88 14.41 -13.69
CA ARG A 60 -10.59 15.42 -14.71
C ARG A 60 -11.65 16.52 -14.73
N GLN A 61 -12.91 16.12 -14.57
CA GLN A 61 -14.05 17.04 -14.45
C GLN A 61 -13.95 17.95 -13.21
N CYS A 62 -13.28 17.50 -12.14
CA CYS A 62 -13.04 18.35 -10.96
C CYS A 62 -12.11 19.51 -11.30
N LEU A 63 -11.05 19.28 -12.09
CA LEU A 63 -10.13 20.34 -12.53
C LEU A 63 -10.80 21.32 -13.50
N GLU A 64 -11.66 20.83 -14.38
CA GLU A 64 -12.35 21.64 -15.41
C GLU A 64 -13.37 22.63 -14.81
N ARG A 65 -13.77 22.46 -13.55
CA ARG A 65 -14.62 23.40 -12.80
C ARG A 65 -13.90 24.63 -12.28
N TYR A 66 -12.58 24.63 -12.26
CA TYR A 66 -11.76 25.74 -11.78
C TYR A 66 -10.97 26.35 -12.95
N PRO A 67 -11.66 26.89 -13.98
CA PRO A 67 -10.96 27.49 -15.12
C PRO A 67 -10.12 28.69 -14.71
N ALA A 68 -10.48 29.39 -13.63
CA ALA A 68 -9.70 30.51 -13.09
C ALA A 68 -8.29 30.10 -12.62
N LEU A 69 -8.08 28.81 -12.31
CA LEU A 69 -6.76 28.26 -11.99
C LEU A 69 -5.92 27.96 -13.22
N LEU A 70 -6.50 28.02 -14.42
CA LEU A 70 -5.80 27.82 -15.68
C LEU A 70 -5.61 29.19 -16.32
N GLY A 71 -4.38 29.53 -16.69
CA GLY A 71 -4.06 30.82 -17.31
C GLY A 71 -4.77 31.11 -18.65
N ASP A 72 -5.54 30.14 -19.18
CA ASP A 72 -6.35 30.27 -20.37
C ASP A 72 -7.82 30.48 -19.97
N GLY A 73 -8.34 31.69 -20.20
CA GLY A 73 -9.68 32.16 -19.81
C GLY A 73 -10.87 31.46 -20.49
N ASN A 74 -10.91 30.13 -20.45
CA ASN A 74 -12.06 29.35 -20.89
C ASN A 74 -13.15 29.43 -19.83
N SER A 75 -14.32 29.94 -20.20
CA SER A 75 -15.52 30.01 -19.36
C SER A 75 -15.84 28.66 -18.69
N PRO A 76 -16.35 28.67 -17.44
CA PRO A 76 -16.67 27.45 -16.71
C PRO A 76 -17.75 26.66 -17.47
N PRO A 77 -17.54 25.36 -17.72
CA PRO A 77 -18.62 24.50 -18.17
C PRO A 77 -19.66 24.38 -17.04
N THR A 78 -20.93 24.49 -17.42
CA THR A 78 -22.10 24.37 -16.54
C THR A 78 -22.01 23.18 -15.57
N PRO A 79 -22.48 23.33 -14.32
CA PRO A 79 -22.30 22.32 -13.28
C PRO A 79 -23.15 21.08 -13.58
N TYR A 80 -22.54 20.07 -14.21
CA TYR A 80 -23.13 18.75 -14.36
C TYR A 80 -22.96 17.91 -13.09
N ASN A 81 -24.00 17.15 -12.77
CA ASN A 81 -24.00 16.11 -11.75
C ASN A 81 -22.97 15.04 -12.15
N ILE A 82 -22.01 14.75 -11.28
CA ILE A 82 -20.95 13.78 -11.58
C ILE A 82 -21.55 12.40 -11.39
N ASP A 83 -22.03 11.79 -12.47
CA ASP A 83 -22.18 10.34 -12.48
C ASP A 83 -20.78 9.75 -12.34
N ILE A 84 -20.53 9.23 -11.15
CA ILE A 84 -19.30 8.54 -10.78
C ILE A 84 -19.08 7.40 -11.76
N ASP A 85 -17.94 7.41 -12.46
CA ASP A 85 -17.56 6.30 -13.33
C ASP A 85 -17.51 5.01 -12.49
N PRO A 86 -18.28 3.96 -12.84
CA PRO A 86 -18.28 2.69 -12.12
C PRO A 86 -16.90 2.03 -12.01
N MET A 87 -15.97 2.33 -12.92
CA MET A 87 -14.59 1.82 -12.89
C MET A 87 -13.70 2.57 -11.90
N HIS A 88 -14.13 3.71 -11.38
CA HIS A 88 -13.32 4.59 -10.56
C HIS A 88 -12.88 3.95 -9.22
N PRO A 89 -13.75 3.28 -8.46
CA PRO A 89 -13.33 2.60 -7.23
C PRO A 89 -12.30 1.49 -7.48
N ILE A 90 -12.36 0.85 -8.65
CA ILE A 90 -11.43 -0.21 -9.06
C ILE A 90 -10.04 0.38 -9.30
N MET A 91 -9.96 1.54 -9.96
CA MET A 91 -8.69 2.20 -10.24
C MET A 91 -7.94 2.61 -8.97
N ILE A 92 -8.64 3.22 -7.99
CA ILE A 92 -8.04 3.58 -6.69
C ILE A 92 -7.44 2.34 -6.02
N ARG A 93 -8.19 1.24 -6.04
CA ARG A 93 -7.76 -0.02 -5.45
C ARG A 93 -6.54 -0.60 -6.16
N ASN A 94 -6.50 -0.54 -7.48
CA ASN A 94 -5.34 -1.02 -8.24
C ASN A 94 -4.08 -0.21 -7.93
N THR A 95 -4.17 1.12 -7.82
CA THR A 95 -3.04 1.96 -7.43
C THR A 95 -2.53 1.62 -6.02
N GLN A 96 -3.44 1.41 -5.06
CA GLN A 96 -3.06 0.96 -3.72
C GLN A 96 -2.34 -0.40 -3.72
N LEU A 97 -2.82 -1.34 -4.53
CA LEU A 97 -2.21 -2.66 -4.70
C LEU A 97 -0.86 -2.61 -5.43
N GLU A 98 -0.68 -1.66 -6.35
CA GLU A 98 0.59 -1.40 -7.04
C GLU A 98 1.62 -0.85 -6.06
N GLU A 99 1.26 0.11 -5.20
CA GLU A 99 2.13 0.63 -4.14
C GLU A 99 2.55 -0.47 -3.16
N GLU A 100 1.62 -1.33 -2.73
CA GLU A 100 1.92 -2.48 -1.89
C GLU A 100 2.86 -3.46 -2.61
N ASN A 101 2.64 -3.73 -3.90
CA ASN A 101 3.52 -4.58 -4.69
C ASN A 101 4.94 -4.02 -4.79
N VAL A 102 5.09 -2.71 -5.00
CA VAL A 102 6.41 -2.06 -5.05
C VAL A 102 7.13 -2.23 -3.71
N LYS A 103 6.44 -1.99 -2.59
CA LYS A 103 7.02 -2.20 -1.25
C LYS A 103 7.45 -3.64 -1.03
N LEU A 104 6.62 -4.61 -1.40
CA LEU A 104 6.95 -6.03 -1.29
C LEU A 104 8.15 -6.41 -2.17
N ARG A 105 8.23 -5.88 -3.41
CA ARG A 105 9.39 -6.06 -4.28
C ARG A 105 10.67 -5.48 -3.69
N THR A 106 10.61 -4.27 -3.12
CA THR A 106 11.77 -3.66 -2.45
C THR A 106 12.25 -4.51 -1.28
N ILE A 107 11.33 -5.07 -0.49
CA ILE A 107 11.67 -5.98 0.60
C ILE A 107 12.36 -7.24 0.07
N VAL A 108 11.81 -7.86 -0.99
CA VAL A 108 12.41 -9.06 -1.61
C VAL A 108 13.79 -8.76 -2.18
N ASP A 109 13.97 -7.62 -2.84
CA ASP A 109 15.26 -7.20 -3.39
C ASP A 109 16.30 -6.93 -2.29
N ASP A 110 15.91 -6.26 -1.21
CA ASP A 110 16.78 -6.00 -0.06
C ASP A 110 17.17 -7.29 0.67
N LEU A 111 16.26 -8.26 0.75
CA LEU A 111 16.54 -9.58 1.30
C LEU A 111 17.51 -10.36 0.40
N SER A 112 17.29 -10.37 -0.91
CA SER A 112 18.20 -10.99 -1.90
C SER A 112 19.62 -10.43 -1.83
N LYS A 113 19.75 -9.10 -1.62
CA LYS A 113 21.04 -8.44 -1.41
C LYS A 113 21.69 -8.78 -0.07
N LYS A 114 20.91 -9.00 1.00
CA LYS A 114 21.42 -9.42 2.32
C LYS A 114 21.89 -10.87 2.33
N THR A 115 21.21 -11.79 1.64
CA THR A 115 21.70 -13.17 1.45
C THR A 115 22.99 -13.22 0.63
N ALA A 116 23.18 -12.32 -0.33
CA ALA A 116 24.42 -12.23 -1.11
C ALA A 116 25.61 -11.61 -0.34
N ARG A 117 25.38 -11.00 0.83
CA ARG A 117 26.39 -10.22 1.57
C ARG A 117 26.56 -10.64 3.03
N ALA A 118 26.35 -11.91 3.34
CA ALA A 118 26.56 -12.42 4.69
C ALA A 118 28.06 -12.31 5.09
N PRO A 119 28.38 -11.82 6.31
CA PRO A 119 29.75 -11.69 6.78
C PRO A 119 30.43 -13.06 6.91
N GLN A 120 31.71 -13.16 6.52
CA GLN A 120 32.55 -14.26 6.99
C GLN A 120 32.56 -14.24 8.53
N PRO A 121 32.39 -15.40 9.19
CA PRO A 121 32.40 -15.45 10.65
C PRO A 121 33.81 -15.15 11.14
N GLN A 122 34.05 -13.93 11.61
CA GLN A 122 35.25 -13.62 12.37
C GLN A 122 35.08 -14.11 13.80
N GLY A 123 35.74 -15.23 14.09
CA GLY A 123 36.37 -15.49 15.38
C GLY A 123 35.48 -16.00 16.50
N ALA A 124 35.29 -17.31 16.57
CA ALA A 124 35.32 -18.04 17.85
C ALA A 124 35.64 -19.52 17.59
N ALA A 125 36.84 -19.90 18.04
CA ALA A 125 37.34 -21.24 18.38
C ALA A 125 36.90 -22.47 17.56
N ALA A 126 37.93 -23.15 17.06
CA ALA A 126 37.89 -24.53 16.59
C ALA A 126 37.09 -25.44 17.54
N ASN A 127 35.97 -25.96 17.03
CA ASN A 127 35.64 -27.37 17.11
C ASN A 127 34.70 -27.70 15.94
N ALA A 128 35.14 -28.65 15.13
CA ALA A 128 34.40 -29.12 13.99
C ALA A 128 33.06 -29.74 14.44
N THR A 129 31.97 -29.12 14.01
CA THR A 129 30.75 -29.84 13.66
C THR A 129 30.03 -28.96 12.68
N SER A 130 30.05 -29.35 11.41
CA SER A 130 29.19 -28.77 10.40
C SER A 130 27.77 -28.77 10.95
N VAL A 131 27.25 -27.60 11.33
CA VAL A 131 25.82 -27.45 11.62
C VAL A 131 25.12 -28.01 10.38
N PRO A 132 24.30 -29.07 10.50
CA PRO A 132 23.66 -29.68 9.34
C PRO A 132 22.98 -28.58 8.53
N GLU A 133 23.13 -28.59 7.21
CA GLU A 133 22.58 -27.56 6.32
C GLU A 133 21.08 -27.31 6.62
N TYR A 134 20.38 -28.39 6.96
CA TYR A 134 19.00 -28.41 7.47
C TYR A 134 18.75 -27.53 8.70
N GLN A 135 19.67 -27.49 9.66
CA GLN A 135 19.53 -26.70 10.88
C GLN A 135 19.75 -25.20 10.62
N ARG A 136 20.59 -24.84 9.63
CA ARG A 136 20.70 -23.46 9.14
C ARG A 136 19.45 -23.02 8.38
N GLU A 137 18.97 -23.83 7.45
CA GLU A 137 17.75 -23.55 6.69
C GLU A 137 16.53 -23.41 7.61
N TYR A 138 16.46 -24.25 8.65
CA TYR A 138 15.45 -24.17 9.70
C TYR A 138 15.49 -22.84 10.45
N GLU A 139 16.67 -22.36 10.87
CA GLU A 139 16.81 -21.06 11.53
C GLU A 139 16.40 -19.88 10.64
N VAL A 140 16.83 -19.89 9.38
CA VAL A 140 16.48 -18.84 8.41
C VAL A 140 14.97 -18.82 8.18
N THR A 141 14.35 -19.99 8.05
CA THR A 141 12.90 -20.12 7.88
C THR A 141 12.16 -19.57 9.09
N CYS A 142 12.61 -19.87 10.31
CA CYS A 142 11.98 -19.35 11.52
C CYS A 142 12.12 -17.82 11.66
N GLN A 143 13.27 -17.24 11.27
CA GLN A 143 13.47 -15.79 11.24
C GLN A 143 12.58 -15.09 10.21
N LEU A 144 12.37 -15.72 9.05
CA LEU A 144 11.46 -15.23 8.02
C LEU A 144 10.02 -15.18 8.54
N VAL A 145 9.57 -16.26 9.19
CA VAL A 145 8.24 -16.32 9.80
C VAL A 145 8.08 -15.20 10.83
N ASP A 146 9.06 -15.00 11.71
CA ASP A 146 9.00 -13.95 12.74
C ASP A 146 8.88 -12.54 12.12
N THR A 147 9.68 -12.26 11.09
CA THR A 147 9.65 -10.98 10.37
C THR A 147 8.30 -10.75 9.70
N ILE A 148 7.72 -11.78 9.08
CA ILE A 148 6.40 -11.69 8.42
C ILE A 148 5.30 -11.38 9.45
N LEU A 149 5.34 -12.02 10.62
CA LEU A 149 4.36 -11.78 11.69
C LEU A 149 4.49 -10.38 12.30
N ASP A 150 5.71 -9.86 12.43
CA ASP A 150 5.93 -8.48 12.87
C ASP A 150 5.37 -7.44 11.89
N HIS A 151 5.51 -7.70 10.58
CA HIS A 151 4.99 -6.81 9.54
C HIS A 151 3.47 -6.91 9.40
N LYS A 152 2.90 -8.12 9.49
CA LYS A 152 1.46 -8.36 9.36
C LYS A 152 0.83 -8.65 10.73
N ARG A 153 0.72 -7.59 11.55
CA ARG A 153 0.14 -7.62 12.92
C ARG A 153 -1.27 -8.21 13.06
N ALA A 154 -1.99 -8.34 11.95
CA ALA A 154 -3.29 -8.99 11.89
C ALA A 154 -3.19 -10.52 11.93
N ILE A 155 -2.05 -11.10 11.56
CA ILE A 155 -1.79 -12.52 11.74
C ILE A 155 -1.26 -12.74 13.15
N ARG A 156 -1.89 -13.64 13.89
CA ARG A 156 -1.50 -14.00 15.25
C ARG A 156 -1.52 -15.50 15.43
N ILE A 157 -0.77 -15.97 16.41
CA ILE A 157 -0.87 -17.36 16.88
C ILE A 157 -1.94 -17.39 17.97
N ILE A 158 -3.02 -18.11 17.72
CA ILE A 158 -4.14 -18.30 18.65
C ILE A 158 -4.38 -19.81 18.74
N GLU A 159 -4.43 -20.35 19.97
CA GLU A 159 -4.65 -21.78 20.21
C GLU A 159 -3.71 -22.68 19.37
N ASP A 160 -2.42 -22.34 19.35
CA ASP A 160 -1.40 -23.03 18.56
C ASP A 160 -1.67 -23.08 17.04
N THR A 161 -2.55 -22.24 16.50
CA THR A 161 -2.78 -22.12 15.06
C THR A 161 -2.45 -20.72 14.57
N LEU A 162 -1.96 -20.62 13.33
CA LEU A 162 -1.70 -19.33 12.71
C LEU A 162 -2.99 -18.78 12.14
N THR A 163 -3.46 -17.66 12.67
CA THR A 163 -4.78 -17.12 12.34
C THR A 163 -4.69 -15.71 11.79
N ASP A 164 -5.32 -15.46 10.64
CA ASP A 164 -5.49 -14.12 10.09
C ASP A 164 -6.74 -13.46 10.68
N LEU A 165 -6.56 -12.32 11.35
CA LEU A 165 -7.62 -11.49 11.88
C LEU A 165 -7.97 -10.30 10.96
N SER A 166 -7.36 -10.23 9.76
CA SER A 166 -7.63 -9.13 8.81
C SER A 166 -8.94 -9.29 8.02
N ASP A 167 -9.67 -10.39 8.21
CA ASP A 167 -10.91 -10.62 7.47
C ASP A 167 -12.08 -9.75 7.98
N ILE A 168 -12.83 -9.22 7.02
CA ILE A 168 -13.93 -8.26 7.22
C ILE A 168 -15.12 -8.92 7.94
N SER A 169 -15.18 -10.26 7.93
CA SER A 169 -16.19 -11.06 8.62
C SER A 169 -16.02 -11.07 10.14
N GLY A 170 -14.85 -10.69 10.66
CA GLY A 170 -14.50 -10.88 12.06
C GLY A 170 -14.29 -12.35 12.46
N ILE A 171 -14.38 -13.27 11.50
CA ILE A 171 -14.14 -14.70 11.71
C ILE A 171 -12.64 -14.94 11.53
N PRO A 172 -11.91 -15.39 12.57
CA PRO A 172 -10.50 -15.69 12.46
C PRO A 172 -10.27 -16.77 11.40
N LYS A 173 -9.45 -16.49 10.38
CA LYS A 173 -9.17 -17.45 9.30
C LYS A 173 -7.89 -18.22 9.60
N PRO A 174 -7.95 -19.55 9.79
CA PRO A 174 -6.75 -20.35 9.97
C PRO A 174 -5.93 -20.36 8.67
N ILE A 175 -4.67 -19.94 8.77
CA ILE A 175 -3.66 -19.95 7.70
C ILE A 175 -2.82 -21.22 7.78
N ALA A 176 -2.44 -21.63 8.99
CA ALA A 176 -1.64 -22.83 9.23
C ALA A 176 -2.11 -23.55 10.50
N ASP A 177 -2.05 -24.87 10.46
CA ASP A 177 -2.43 -25.76 11.56
C ASP A 177 -1.31 -25.85 12.62
N SER A 178 -1.65 -26.46 13.77
CA SER A 178 -0.73 -26.57 14.89
C SER A 178 0.51 -27.40 14.59
N LYS A 179 0.40 -28.36 13.68
CA LYS A 179 1.53 -29.19 13.24
C LYS A 179 2.54 -28.39 12.44
N LEU A 180 2.10 -27.48 11.56
CA LEU A 180 3.00 -26.65 10.76
C LEU A 180 3.65 -25.53 11.56
N ILE A 181 2.97 -24.99 12.59
CA ILE A 181 3.53 -23.89 13.39
C ILE A 181 4.34 -24.34 14.62
N ALA A 182 4.13 -25.56 15.11
CA ALA A 182 4.86 -26.10 16.26
C ALA A 182 6.40 -25.94 16.19
N PRO A 183 7.06 -26.18 15.04
CA PRO A 183 8.51 -25.97 14.94
C PRO A 183 8.92 -24.50 15.15
N TYR A 184 8.14 -23.55 14.63
CA TYR A 184 8.40 -22.12 14.81
C TYR A 184 8.12 -21.66 16.24
N VAL A 185 7.04 -22.11 16.86
CA VAL A 185 6.70 -21.80 18.26
C VAL A 185 7.80 -22.31 19.20
N LYS A 186 8.28 -23.54 18.97
CA LYS A 186 9.39 -24.12 19.75
C LYS A 186 10.67 -23.31 19.60
N TRP A 187 10.98 -22.85 18.39
CA TRP A 187 12.14 -21.98 18.13
C TRP A 187 12.01 -20.60 18.81
N LYS A 188 10.82 -19.99 18.75
CA LYS A 188 10.54 -18.69 19.37
C LYS A 188 10.66 -18.74 20.89
N ASN A 189 10.10 -19.78 21.51
CA ASN A 189 10.15 -19.97 22.96
C ASN A 189 11.56 -20.33 23.47
N ALA A 190 12.41 -20.92 22.63
CA ALA A 190 13.81 -21.22 23.00
C ALA A 190 14.72 -19.98 22.96
N ARG A 191 14.27 -18.86 22.39
CA ARG A 191 15.00 -17.59 22.26
C ARG A 191 14.48 -16.46 23.15
N ALA A 192 13.30 -16.63 23.75
CA ALA A 192 12.70 -15.69 24.71
C ALA A 192 13.26 -15.91 26.12
#